data_AF-A0A1Y1QC50-F1
#
_entry.id   AF-A0A1Y1QC50-F1
#
_cell.length_a   1.000
_cell.length_b   1.000
_cell.length_c   1.000
_cell.angle_alpha   90.00
_cell.angle_beta   90.00
_cell.angle_gamma   90.00
#
_symmetry.space_group_name_H-M   'P 1'
#
loop_
_entity.id
_entity.type
_entity.pdbx_description
1 polymer ?
#
loop_
_entity_poly.entity_id
_entity_poly.type
_entity_poly.pdbx_seq_one_letter_code
_entity_poly.pdbx_strand_id
1 'polypeptide(L)' 'MSGRPFFLDTNILIYANTAQDAAKQVIAQRLVASGDAMTSAQALNEFCNVLRRKFPSKFT' A
#
# COMPACT_ATOMS: atom_id res chain seq x y z
N MET A 1 5.92 16.92 15.09
CA MET A 1 4.97 16.45 14.06
C MET A 1 3.59 16.98 14.43
N SER A 2 3.03 17.93 13.67
CA SER A 2 1.78 18.65 14.00
C SER A 2 0.68 18.51 12.93
N GLY A 3 0.88 17.68 11.90
CA GLY A 3 -0.13 17.39 10.88
C GLY A 3 -1.04 16.25 11.33
N ARG A 4 -2.34 16.31 11.00
CA ARG A 4 -3.22 15.13 11.11
C ARG A 4 -2.72 14.12 10.08
N PRO A 5 -2.27 12.92 10.49
CA PRO A 5 -1.81 11.93 9.54
C PRO A 5 -2.96 11.50 8.64
N PHE A 6 -2.67 11.24 7.37
CA PHE A 6 -3.67 10.72 6.44
C PHE A 6 -3.71 9.19 6.50
N PHE A 7 -4.86 8.62 6.16
CA PHE A 7 -5.05 7.17 6.21
C PHE A 7 -4.71 6.51 4.86
N LEU A 8 -3.90 5.44 4.91
CA LEU A 8 -3.60 4.58 3.77
C LEU A 8 -4.54 3.37 3.76
N ASP A 9 -5.34 3.31 2.72
CA ASP A 9 -6.16 2.15 2.38
C ASP A 9 -5.34 1.06 1.68
N THR A 10 -5.86 -0.17 1.70
CA THR A 10 -5.32 -1.35 1.02
C THR A 10 -4.96 -1.07 -0.44
N ASN A 11 -5.77 -0.30 -1.17
CA ASN A 11 -5.53 -0.01 -2.59
C ASN A 11 -4.22 0.75 -2.82
N ILE A 12 -3.87 1.72 -1.95
CA ILE A 12 -2.61 2.46 -2.09
C ILE A 12 -1.42 1.54 -1.85
N LEU A 13 -1.53 0.62 -0.87
CA LEU A 13 -0.50 -0.39 -0.62
C LEU A 13 -0.32 -1.33 -1.82
N ILE A 14 -1.41 -1.72 -2.48
CA ILE A 14 -1.37 -2.52 -3.71
C ILE A 14 -0.68 -1.75 -4.83
N TYR A 15 -1.07 -0.50 -5.08
CA TYR A 15 -0.46 0.31 -6.15
C TYR A 15 1.03 0.54 -5.93
N ALA A 16 1.47 0.73 -4.68
CA ALA A 16 2.90 0.90 -4.38
C ALA A 16 3.74 -0.34 -4.74
N ASN A 17 3.14 -1.53 -4.69
CA ASN A 17 3.80 -2.83 -4.81
C ASN A 17 3.50 -3.58 -6.11
N THR A 18 2.70 -3.00 -7.02
CA THR A 18 2.29 -3.65 -8.28
C THR A 18 2.49 -2.72 -9.47
N ALA A 19 3.00 -3.27 -10.57
CA ALA A 19 3.27 -2.52 -11.80
C ALA A 19 2.05 -2.42 -12.74
N GLN A 20 0.82 -2.47 -12.20
CA GLN A 20 -0.40 -2.43 -13.02
C GLN A 20 -0.63 -1.06 -13.66
N ASP A 21 -0.21 0.01 -12.97
CA ASP A 21 -0.31 1.39 -13.43
C ASP A 21 0.90 2.16 -12.90
N ALA A 22 1.84 2.48 -13.80
CA ALA A 22 3.10 3.11 -13.44
C ALA A 22 2.90 4.52 -12.83
N ALA A 23 1.88 5.27 -13.29
CA ALA A 23 1.60 6.59 -12.77
C ALA A 23 1.08 6.52 -11.33
N LYS A 24 0.14 5.59 -11.07
CA LYS A 24 -0.37 5.35 -9.71
C LYS A 24 0.69 4.78 -8.78
N GLN A 25 1.57 3.91 -9.29
CA GLN A 25 2.64 3.31 -8.50
C GLN A 25 3.58 4.38 -7.94
N VAL A 26 4.02 5.34 -8.76
CA VAL A 26 4.90 6.43 -8.33
C VAL A 26 4.24 7.29 -7.25
N ILE A 27 2.97 7.63 -7.41
CA ILE A 27 2.23 8.41 -6.41
C ILE A 27 2.08 7.62 -5.10
N ALA A 28 1.69 6.34 -5.19
CA ALA A 28 1.53 5.49 -4.02
C ALA A 28 2.83 5.30 -3.23
N GLN A 29 3.97 5.12 -3.92
CA GLN A 29 5.27 5.02 -3.28
C GLN A 29 5.65 6.31 -2.54
N ARG A 30 5.36 7.48 -3.11
CA ARG A 30 5.58 8.77 -2.44
C ARG A 30 4.73 8.92 -1.18
N LEU A 31 3.45 8.51 -1.24
CA LEU A 31 2.55 8.56 -0.09
C LEU A 31 3.05 7.65 1.05
N VAL A 32 3.46 6.42 0.71
CA VAL A 32 4.01 5.46 1.69
C VAL A 32 5.31 5.97 2.31
N ALA A 33 6.18 6.61 1.52
CA ALA A 33 7.46 7.13 1.99
C ALA A 33 7.38 8.47 2.73
N SER A 34 6.20 9.13 2.76
CA SER A 34 6.03 10.47 3.33
C SER A 34 6.27 10.53 4.85
N GLY A 35 6.07 9.43 5.57
CA GLY A 35 6.13 9.40 7.04
C GLY A 35 4.94 10.06 7.75
N ASP A 36 4.02 10.67 6.99
CA ASP A 36 2.83 11.37 7.50
C ASP A 36 1.56 10.49 7.44
N ALA A 37 1.73 9.21 7.14
CA ALA A 37 0.66 8.29 6.85
C ALA A 37 0.42 7.30 8.00
N MET A 38 -0.85 7.00 8.28
CA MET A 38 -1.27 5.91 9.17
C MET A 38 -2.05 4.86 8.38
N THR A 39 -2.05 3.63 8.86
CA THR A 39 -2.92 2.56 8.33
C THR A 39 -3.45 1.73 9.49
N SER A 40 -4.28 0.72 9.20
CA SER A 40 -4.83 -0.20 10.20
C SER A 40 -4.33 -1.62 10.00
N ALA A 41 -4.38 -2.41 11.08
CA ALA A 41 -4.12 -3.85 10.99
C ALA A 41 -5.09 -4.56 10.02
N GLN A 42 -6.33 -4.05 9.90
CA GLN A 42 -7.30 -4.56 8.94
C GLN A 42 -6.85 -4.33 7.50
N ALA A 43 -6.40 -3.11 7.16
CA ALA A 43 -5.91 -2.79 5.82
C ALA A 43 -4.65 -3.61 5.47
N LEU A 44 -3.75 -3.83 6.44
CA LEU A 44 -2.59 -4.71 6.26
C LEU A 44 -2.99 -6.18 6.03
N ASN A 45 -3.96 -6.69 6.78
CA ASN A 45 -4.46 -8.06 6.58
C ASN A 45 -5.10 -8.24 5.19
N GLU A 46 -5.89 -7.27 4.76
CA GLU A 46 -6.47 -7.28 3.41
C GLU A 46 -5.39 -7.22 2.34
N PHE A 47 -4.40 -6.34 2.48
CA PHE A 47 -3.25 -6.23 1.60
C PHE A 47 -2.50 -7.57 1.47
N CYS A 48 -2.17 -8.22 2.59
CA CYS A 48 -1.52 -9.53 2.60
C CYS A 48 -2.36 -10.59 1.87
N ASN A 49 -3.67 -10.63 2.11
CA ASN A 49 -4.58 -11.56 1.46
C ASN A 49 -4.63 -11.33 -0.07
N VAL A 50 -4.68 -10.07 -0.50
CA VAL A 50 -4.67 -9.72 -1.93
C VAL A 50 -3.35 -10.11 -2.57
N LEU A 51 -2.22 -9.80 -1.94
CA LEU A 51 -0.90 -10.15 -2.48
C LEU A 51 -0.72 -11.65 -2.60
N ARG A 52 -1.09 -12.43 -1.59
CA ARG A 52 -0.99 -13.90 -1.62
C ARG A 52 -1.82 -14.51 -2.74
N ARG A 53 -3.03 -13.98 -3.00
CA ARG A 53 -3.92 -14.48 -4.06
C ARG A 53 -3.45 -14.08 -5.46
N LYS A 54 -2.98 -12.84 -5.63
CA LYS A 54 -2.59 -12.31 -6.94
C LYS A 54 -1.15 -12.63 -7.34
N PHE A 55 -0.25 -12.81 -6.37
CA PHE A 55 1.19 -13.00 -6.60
C PHE A 55 1.74 -14.17 -5.78
N PRO A 56 1.21 -15.41 -5.96
CA PRO A 56 1.63 -16.56 -5.16
C PRO A 56 3.14 -16.85 -5.27
N SER A 57 3.76 -16.61 -6.43
CA SER A 57 5.19 -16.81 -6.67
C SER A 57 6.12 -15.87 -5.90
N LYS A 58 5.60 -14.82 -5.25
CA LYS A 58 6.39 -13.94 -4.37
C LYS A 58 6.49 -14.46 -2.93
N PHE A 59 5.79 -15.55 -2.59
CA PHE A 59 5.67 -16.07 -1.23
C PHE A 59 6.02 -17.56 -1.10
N THR A 60 6.62 -18.14 -2.14
CA THR A 60 7.18 -19.49 -2.23
C THR A 60 8.67 -19.39 -2.47
#